data_AF-A0A3D1H972-F1
#
_entry.id   AF-A0A3D1H972-F1
#
_cell.length_a   1.000
_cell.length_b   1.000
_cell.length_c   1.000
_cell.angle_alpha   90.00
_cell.angle_beta   90.00
_cell.angle_gamma   90.00
#
_symmetry.space_group_name_H-M   'P 1'
#
loop_
_entity.id
_entity.type
_entity.pdbx_description
1 polymer ?
#
loop_
_entity_poly.entity_id
_entity_poly.type
_entity_poly.pdbx_seq_one_letter_code
_entity_poly.pdbx_strand_id
1 'polypeptide(L)'
;MEDTLKLVGRNSNEIFLLRYPSSLLDFCGFDLAYFAKMAIDACSEAQKTGKADPDVFAQLRRDIQNAHCYIAHNIRTTYEKVALDCWIDYLCRRDSIGTGTLWNRYISCRTPFDKMVFARLCEFRYNRAINEWLNIVRVQDYAKSKIDFVFTKDVKNAREAASRRNYFDLMFSVTAQEMGCSVENLGEIKVFSVGRTPSSPFMFSTISKDIVRHVLADFDYSDDYSDISDYSEISDQIAMDAFSKMKAGLPAELSSYNIVRGKMENYTDKIYMPCSLKAVIDLEIDAIIENGGILCACKRCGRLYLRNEEYNEDYCRTYLTNGKTCLELYREENPLPVISAELLEKCRTVTDEIYARVGTSMSEKEYEYWYSYMSAMRDKVSSGEITAEELDAFLDYSLNVDISRSRPIVEVPKHEERPSRERVVKPFVPERISRSELSPKPEPEIPEPVEEPPKDGFFTSPTVFRRKNEGQQISHIIRGGEPRSADNGGGAGFQPFSEAEDFAGKKAAEDRARLERRLEEELRRKLSRGESEPDEAPRGEFTPFSGADFGGSARTSRDNVRNEVDFGS
;
A
#
# COMPACT_ATOMS: atom_id res chain seq x y z
N MET A 1 -17.32 10.33 -16.10
CA MET A 1 -17.64 8.89 -16.12
C MET A 1 -16.92 8.24 -14.94
N GLU A 2 -17.35 7.08 -14.44
CA GLU A 2 -16.50 6.34 -13.48
C GLU A 2 -15.46 5.58 -14.29
N ASP A 3 -14.21 5.99 -14.17
CA ASP A 3 -13.13 5.33 -14.88
C ASP A 3 -12.72 4.04 -14.14
N THR A 4 -12.47 2.98 -14.90
CA THR A 4 -12.25 1.64 -14.34
C THR A 4 -10.98 0.99 -14.84
N LEU A 5 -10.24 0.33 -13.95
CA LEU A 5 -9.10 -0.53 -14.30
C LEU A 5 -9.46 -2.01 -14.12
N LYS A 6 -8.92 -2.86 -14.99
CA LYS A 6 -9.08 -4.32 -14.94
C LYS A 6 -7.96 -4.94 -14.13
N LEU A 7 -8.30 -5.58 -13.02
CA LEU A 7 -7.36 -6.23 -12.11
C LEU A 7 -7.50 -7.74 -12.12
N VAL A 8 -6.40 -8.47 -11.87
CA VAL A 8 -6.39 -9.92 -11.63
C VAL A 8 -5.61 -10.22 -10.36
N GLY A 9 -6.13 -11.16 -9.55
CA GLY A 9 -5.43 -11.66 -8.37
C GLY A 9 -4.40 -12.73 -8.72
N ARG A 10 -3.28 -12.80 -7.98
CA ARG A 10 -2.18 -13.76 -8.23
C ARG A 10 -2.66 -15.22 -8.35
N ASN A 11 -3.65 -15.60 -7.55
CA ASN A 11 -4.20 -16.96 -7.49
C ASN A 11 -5.66 -17.01 -7.97
N SER A 12 -6.08 -16.03 -8.76
CA SER A 12 -7.46 -15.88 -9.20
C SER A 12 -7.60 -16.02 -10.71
N ASN A 13 -8.71 -16.63 -11.10
CA ASN A 13 -9.11 -16.81 -12.48
C ASN A 13 -10.15 -15.76 -12.91
N GLU A 14 -10.40 -14.74 -12.08
CA GLU A 14 -11.42 -13.73 -12.30
C GLU A 14 -10.80 -12.34 -12.44
N ILE A 15 -11.26 -11.61 -13.45
CA ILE A 15 -10.98 -10.18 -13.60
C ILE A 15 -11.99 -9.43 -12.73
N PHE A 16 -11.50 -8.53 -11.90
CA PHE A 16 -12.34 -7.61 -11.12
C PHE A 16 -11.99 -6.16 -11.48
N LEU A 17 -12.92 -5.26 -11.20
CA LEU A 17 -12.81 -3.86 -11.58
C LEU A 17 -12.43 -2.99 -10.38
N LEU A 18 -11.41 -2.16 -10.57
CA LEU A 18 -11.10 -1.05 -9.68
C LEU A 18 -11.75 0.21 -10.24
N ARG A 19 -12.55 0.91 -9.45
CA ARG A 19 -13.17 2.18 -9.83
C ARG A 19 -12.44 3.31 -9.16
N TYR A 20 -11.93 4.28 -9.92
CA TYR A 20 -11.18 5.40 -9.36
C TYR A 20 -11.90 6.74 -9.57
N PRO A 21 -11.78 7.67 -8.61
CA PRO A 21 -11.07 7.56 -7.33
C PRO A 21 -11.89 6.88 -6.21
N SER A 22 -13.08 6.35 -6.52
CA SER A 22 -14.04 5.90 -5.51
C SER A 22 -13.46 4.83 -4.58
N SER A 23 -12.72 3.85 -5.10
CA SER A 23 -12.16 2.75 -4.30
C SER A 23 -11.15 3.27 -3.28
N LEU A 24 -10.28 4.21 -3.67
CA LEU A 24 -9.31 4.87 -2.80
C LEU A 24 -9.99 5.72 -1.73
N LEU A 25 -10.99 6.52 -2.12
CA LEU A 25 -11.71 7.40 -1.21
C LEU A 25 -12.55 6.62 -0.20
N ASP A 26 -13.24 5.57 -0.65
CA ASP A 26 -13.99 4.66 0.22
C ASP A 26 -13.07 3.96 1.21
N PHE A 27 -11.89 3.50 0.75
CA PHE A 27 -10.91 2.89 1.63
C PHE A 27 -10.35 3.87 2.67
N CYS A 28 -10.07 5.12 2.28
CA CYS A 28 -9.63 6.16 3.22
C CYS A 28 -10.74 6.52 4.22
N GLY A 29 -12.00 6.52 3.79
CA GLY A 29 -13.17 6.81 4.61
C GLY A 29 -13.66 5.65 5.48
N PHE A 30 -13.20 4.42 5.23
CA PHE A 30 -13.68 3.22 5.90
C PHE A 30 -13.37 3.24 7.41
N ASP A 31 -14.39 3.00 8.23
CA ASP A 31 -14.28 2.95 9.68
C ASP A 31 -13.70 1.62 10.17
N LEU A 32 -12.37 1.54 10.17
CA LEU A 32 -11.64 0.41 10.73
C LEU A 32 -11.85 0.29 12.25
N ALA A 33 -12.13 1.38 12.98
CA ALA A 33 -12.32 1.31 14.43
C ALA A 33 -13.62 0.56 14.79
N TYR A 34 -14.70 0.80 14.04
CA TYR A 34 -15.94 0.04 14.18
C TYR A 34 -15.71 -1.45 13.93
N PHE A 35 -15.04 -1.81 12.83
CA PHE A 35 -14.69 -3.19 12.54
C PHE A 35 -13.87 -3.82 13.67
N ALA A 36 -12.84 -3.11 14.15
CA ALA A 36 -11.98 -3.60 15.23
C ALA A 36 -12.77 -3.93 16.48
N LYS A 37 -13.69 -3.04 16.88
CA LYS A 37 -14.57 -3.26 18.02
C LYS A 37 -15.40 -4.54 17.86
N MET A 38 -16.06 -4.70 16.71
CA MET A 38 -16.89 -5.89 16.44
C MET A 38 -16.06 -7.19 16.41
N ALA A 39 -14.86 -7.16 15.83
CA ALA A 39 -13.96 -8.30 15.81
C ALA A 39 -13.45 -8.67 17.22
N ILE A 40 -13.11 -7.67 18.03
CA ILE A 40 -12.66 -7.83 19.42
C ILE A 40 -13.79 -8.41 20.28
N ASP A 41 -15.00 -7.90 20.15
CA ASP A 41 -16.17 -8.38 20.90
C ASP A 41 -16.47 -9.85 20.52
N ALA A 42 -16.50 -10.16 19.22
CA ALA A 42 -16.71 -11.52 18.73
C ALA A 42 -15.64 -12.52 19.22
N CYS A 43 -14.36 -12.12 19.18
CA CYS A 43 -13.26 -12.97 19.63
C CYS A 43 -13.22 -13.11 21.17
N SER A 44 -13.63 -12.08 21.90
CA SER A 44 -13.75 -12.13 23.36
C SER A 44 -14.85 -13.11 23.79
N GLU A 45 -15.99 -13.10 23.10
CA GLU A 45 -17.06 -14.08 23.34
C GLU A 45 -16.62 -15.50 22.95
N ALA A 46 -15.95 -15.66 21.80
CA ALA A 46 -15.38 -16.94 21.39
C ALA A 46 -14.34 -17.50 22.39
N GLN A 47 -13.58 -16.62 23.05
CA GLN A 47 -12.66 -17.01 24.12
C GLN A 47 -13.40 -17.51 25.36
N LYS A 48 -14.54 -16.90 25.72
CA LYS A 48 -15.36 -17.32 26.88
C LYS A 48 -16.07 -18.65 26.62
N THR A 49 -16.65 -18.81 25.43
CA THR A 49 -17.39 -20.03 25.05
C THR A 49 -16.50 -21.17 24.57
N GLY A 50 -15.24 -20.86 24.20
CA GLY A 50 -14.27 -21.78 23.62
C GLY A 50 -14.50 -22.11 22.15
N LYS A 51 -15.53 -21.55 21.50
CA LYS A 51 -15.88 -21.80 20.10
C LYS A 51 -16.18 -20.50 19.37
N ALA A 52 -15.62 -20.35 18.16
CA ALA A 52 -15.96 -19.25 17.27
C ALA A 52 -17.29 -19.53 16.57
N ASP A 53 -18.18 -18.54 16.57
CA ASP A 53 -19.44 -18.59 15.83
C ASP A 53 -19.16 -18.30 14.33
N PRO A 54 -19.38 -19.28 13.42
CA PRO A 54 -19.09 -19.09 12.01
C PRO A 54 -19.91 -17.99 11.36
N ASP A 55 -21.14 -17.72 11.84
CA ASP A 55 -22.03 -16.72 11.24
C ASP A 55 -21.55 -15.30 11.58
N VAL A 56 -21.08 -15.09 12.81
CA VAL A 56 -20.46 -13.82 13.23
C VAL A 56 -19.18 -13.55 12.44
N PHE A 57 -18.31 -14.55 12.29
CA PHE A 57 -17.08 -14.39 11.50
C PHE A 57 -17.37 -14.21 10.00
N ALA A 58 -18.45 -14.80 9.47
CA ALA A 58 -18.92 -14.53 8.12
C ALA A 58 -19.43 -13.09 7.96
N GLN A 59 -20.11 -12.53 8.97
CA GLN A 59 -20.53 -11.13 8.96
C GLN A 59 -19.33 -10.17 9.00
N LEU A 60 -18.36 -10.42 9.88
CA LEU A 60 -17.12 -9.61 9.92
C LEU A 60 -16.40 -9.60 8.57
N ARG A 61 -16.34 -10.75 7.88
CA ARG A 61 -15.80 -10.82 6.50
C ARG A 61 -16.61 -9.98 5.51
N ARG A 62 -17.94 -9.98 5.63
CA ARG A 62 -18.82 -9.13 4.81
C ARG A 62 -18.68 -7.64 5.09
N ASP A 63 -18.28 -7.28 6.30
CA ASP A 63 -18.09 -5.88 6.66
C ASP A 63 -16.76 -5.35 6.09
N ILE A 64 -15.67 -6.09 6.27
CA ILE A 64 -14.34 -5.67 5.82
C ILE A 64 -14.15 -5.75 4.30
N GLN A 65 -14.89 -6.62 3.59
CA GLN A 65 -14.82 -6.69 2.12
C GLN A 65 -15.21 -5.34 1.48
N ASN A 66 -16.06 -4.56 2.14
CA ASN A 66 -16.53 -3.26 1.64
C ASN A 66 -15.46 -2.16 1.77
N ALA A 67 -14.35 -2.43 2.46
CA ALA A 67 -13.28 -1.45 2.62
C ALA A 67 -12.56 -1.15 1.31
N HIS A 68 -12.32 -2.17 0.47
CA HIS A 68 -11.64 -2.00 -0.82
C HIS A 68 -11.86 -3.21 -1.74
N CYS A 69 -11.93 -3.01 -3.06
CA CYS A 69 -12.20 -4.10 -4.02
C CYS A 69 -11.12 -5.21 -4.00
N TYR A 70 -9.86 -4.85 -3.77
CA TYR A 70 -8.76 -5.82 -3.59
C TYR A 70 -8.94 -6.68 -2.34
N ILE A 71 -9.49 -6.11 -1.25
CA ILE A 71 -9.79 -6.86 -0.03
C ILE A 71 -10.96 -7.81 -0.31
N ALA A 72 -12.01 -7.33 -0.97
CA ALA A 72 -13.14 -8.16 -1.36
C ALA A 72 -12.72 -9.37 -2.20
N HIS A 73 -11.85 -9.16 -3.19
CA HIS A 73 -11.37 -10.24 -4.04
C HIS A 73 -10.56 -11.30 -3.29
N ASN A 74 -9.78 -10.90 -2.28
CA ASN A 74 -8.91 -11.79 -1.50
C ASN A 74 -9.49 -12.16 -0.13
N ILE A 75 -10.81 -12.00 0.09
CA ILE A 75 -11.45 -12.17 1.40
C ILE A 75 -11.43 -13.63 1.89
N ARG A 76 -11.42 -14.60 0.97
CA ARG A 76 -11.39 -16.04 1.27
C ARG A 76 -9.98 -16.64 1.25
N THR A 77 -8.97 -15.83 0.98
CA THR A 77 -7.57 -16.26 0.88
C THR A 77 -6.74 -15.48 1.90
N THR A 78 -6.20 -14.33 1.51
CA THR A 78 -5.31 -13.50 2.34
C THR A 78 -6.02 -12.99 3.59
N TYR A 79 -7.25 -12.48 3.45
CA TYR A 79 -7.97 -11.80 4.53
C TYR A 79 -8.96 -12.70 5.29
N GLU A 80 -8.93 -14.03 5.07
CA GLU A 80 -9.86 -14.96 5.70
C GLU A 80 -9.83 -14.87 7.23
N LYS A 81 -8.62 -14.71 7.78
CA LYS A 81 -8.34 -14.71 9.23
C LYS A 81 -8.19 -13.30 9.82
N VAL A 82 -8.60 -12.25 9.09
CA VAL A 82 -8.37 -10.84 9.51
C VAL A 82 -8.98 -10.49 10.87
N ALA A 83 -10.12 -11.09 11.23
CA ALA A 83 -10.72 -10.90 12.55
C ALA A 83 -9.84 -11.49 13.69
N LEU A 84 -9.22 -12.65 13.46
CA LEU A 84 -8.25 -13.22 14.40
C LEU A 84 -6.98 -12.38 14.48
N ASP A 85 -6.52 -11.84 13.35
CA ASP A 85 -5.35 -10.95 13.31
C ASP A 85 -5.57 -9.67 14.10
N CYS A 86 -6.78 -9.10 14.00
CA CYS A 86 -7.23 -7.96 14.80
C CYS A 86 -7.23 -8.28 16.30
N TRP A 87 -7.77 -9.44 16.67
CA TRP A 87 -7.77 -9.91 18.05
C TRP A 87 -6.36 -10.15 18.61
N ILE A 88 -5.47 -10.77 17.82
CA ILE A 88 -4.08 -10.99 18.23
C ILE A 88 -3.36 -9.65 18.46
N ASP A 89 -3.54 -8.67 17.57
CA ASP A 89 -3.00 -7.32 17.76
C ASP A 89 -3.54 -6.66 19.04
N TYR A 90 -4.86 -6.77 19.28
CA TYR A 90 -5.49 -6.28 20.50
C TYR A 90 -4.87 -6.90 21.77
N LEU A 91 -4.70 -8.23 21.80
CA LEU A 91 -4.08 -8.92 22.94
C LEU A 91 -2.64 -8.46 23.18
N CYS A 92 -1.85 -8.34 22.10
CA CYS A 92 -0.47 -7.85 22.18
C CYS A 92 -0.42 -6.43 22.77
N ARG A 93 -1.31 -5.53 22.34
CA ARG A 93 -1.36 -4.15 22.85
C ARG A 93 -1.87 -4.07 24.29
N ARG A 94 -2.97 -4.78 24.61
CA ARG A 94 -3.57 -4.77 25.95
C ARG A 94 -2.60 -5.30 27.00
N ASP A 95 -1.95 -6.42 26.71
CA ASP A 95 -1.07 -7.08 27.66
C ASP A 95 0.40 -6.56 27.53
N SER A 96 0.68 -5.65 26.59
CA SER A 96 2.03 -5.15 26.26
C SER A 96 3.05 -6.26 25.99
N ILE A 97 2.62 -7.29 25.26
CA ILE A 97 3.42 -8.47 24.94
C ILE A 97 3.60 -8.63 23.43
N GLY A 98 4.68 -9.30 23.03
CA GLY A 98 4.90 -9.71 21.64
C GLY A 98 4.16 -11.00 21.29
N THR A 99 4.03 -11.25 19.98
CA THR A 99 3.44 -12.48 19.43
C THR A 99 4.14 -13.76 19.91
N GLY A 100 5.44 -13.72 20.21
CA GLY A 100 6.19 -14.85 20.76
C GLY A 100 5.77 -15.25 22.18
N THR A 101 5.51 -14.27 23.05
CA THR A 101 4.99 -14.52 24.40
C THR A 101 3.56 -15.04 24.34
N LEU A 102 2.75 -14.48 23.43
CA LEU A 102 1.39 -14.95 23.18
C LEU A 102 1.40 -16.40 22.67
N TRP A 103 2.32 -16.75 21.77
CA TRP A 103 2.49 -18.13 21.28
C TRP A 103 2.76 -19.12 22.41
N ASN A 104 3.63 -18.78 23.37
CA ASN A 104 3.88 -19.62 24.55
C ASN A 104 2.62 -19.78 25.43
N ARG A 105 1.80 -18.74 25.55
CA ARG A 105 0.54 -18.79 26.33
C ARG A 105 -0.47 -19.76 25.71
N TYR A 106 -0.54 -19.78 24.38
CA TYR A 106 -1.49 -20.60 23.63
C TYR A 106 -0.98 -22.00 23.28
N ILE A 107 0.27 -22.37 23.61
CA ILE A 107 0.85 -23.69 23.28
C ILE A 107 0.04 -24.87 23.84
N SER A 108 -0.60 -24.68 24.99
CA SER A 108 -1.37 -25.73 25.66
C SER A 108 -2.79 -25.93 25.09
N CYS A 109 -3.25 -25.06 24.17
CA CYS A 109 -4.50 -25.13 23.40
C CYS A 109 -5.63 -25.93 24.07
N ARG A 110 -6.44 -25.32 24.94
CA ARG A 110 -7.51 -26.03 25.65
C ARG A 110 -8.81 -26.08 24.86
N THR A 111 -9.12 -25.02 24.13
CA THR A 111 -10.38 -24.89 23.38
C THR A 111 -10.15 -24.94 21.86
N PRO A 112 -11.18 -25.25 21.05
CA PRO A 112 -11.12 -25.09 19.60
C PRO A 112 -10.70 -23.68 19.16
N PHE A 113 -11.17 -22.63 19.85
CA PHE A 113 -10.77 -21.25 19.57
C PHE A 113 -9.29 -21.02 19.87
N ASP A 114 -8.76 -21.53 20.99
CA ASP A 114 -7.33 -21.42 21.31
C ASP A 114 -6.46 -22.07 20.22
N LYS A 115 -6.91 -23.20 19.65
CA LYS A 115 -6.24 -23.87 18.53
C LYS A 115 -6.20 -22.97 17.29
N MET A 116 -7.27 -22.24 17.00
CA MET A 116 -7.30 -21.28 15.88
C MET A 116 -6.29 -20.15 16.09
N VAL A 117 -6.25 -19.57 17.29
CA VAL A 117 -5.30 -18.51 17.65
C VAL A 117 -3.85 -19.03 17.58
N PHE A 118 -3.58 -20.21 18.14
CA PHE A 118 -2.26 -20.82 18.11
C PHE A 118 -1.79 -21.15 16.69
N ALA A 119 -2.66 -21.73 15.85
CA ALA A 119 -2.36 -22.01 14.45
C ALA A 119 -1.98 -20.73 13.70
N ARG A 120 -2.73 -19.63 13.92
CA ARG A 120 -2.42 -18.34 13.30
C ARG A 120 -1.09 -17.76 13.80
N LEU A 121 -0.78 -17.89 15.10
CA LEU A 121 0.52 -17.48 15.65
C LEU A 121 1.69 -18.31 15.11
N CYS A 122 1.49 -19.61 14.82
CA CYS A 122 2.48 -20.43 14.11
C CYS A 122 2.73 -19.90 12.70
N GLU A 123 1.68 -19.51 11.96
CA GLU A 123 1.82 -18.92 10.62
C GLU A 123 2.69 -17.65 10.64
N PHE A 124 2.53 -16.80 11.66
CA PHE A 124 3.39 -15.63 11.86
C PHE A 124 4.83 -16.01 12.20
N ARG A 125 5.03 -16.97 13.10
CA ARG A 125 6.36 -17.39 13.55
C ARG A 125 7.22 -17.97 12.42
N TYR A 126 6.58 -18.68 11.49
CA TYR A 126 7.26 -19.30 10.35
C TYR A 126 7.24 -18.45 9.07
N ASN A 127 6.92 -17.14 9.19
CA ASN A 127 6.84 -16.21 8.06
C ASN A 127 5.95 -16.69 6.90
N ARG A 128 4.92 -17.50 7.21
CA ARG A 128 3.93 -17.96 6.22
C ARG A 128 2.80 -16.96 6.02
N ALA A 129 2.58 -16.09 7.00
CA ALA A 129 1.61 -15.01 6.93
C ALA A 129 2.10 -13.81 7.74
N ILE A 130 1.60 -12.64 7.40
CA ILE A 130 1.70 -11.43 8.22
C ILE A 130 0.37 -11.18 8.94
N ASN A 131 0.40 -10.28 9.93
CA ASN A 131 -0.84 -9.78 10.53
C ASN A 131 -1.54 -8.84 9.52
N GLU A 132 -2.56 -9.35 8.83
CA GLU A 132 -3.24 -8.62 7.75
C GLU A 132 -4.11 -7.48 8.27
N TRP A 133 -4.57 -7.56 9.52
CA TRP A 133 -5.24 -6.44 10.18
C TRP A 133 -4.31 -5.23 10.28
N LEU A 134 -3.09 -5.43 10.80
CA LEU A 134 -2.08 -4.37 10.89
C LEU A 134 -1.67 -3.87 9.50
N ASN A 135 -1.61 -4.74 8.50
CA ASN A 135 -1.35 -4.37 7.12
C ASN A 135 -2.42 -3.40 6.59
N ILE A 136 -3.71 -3.74 6.72
CA ILE A 136 -4.84 -2.88 6.30
C ILE A 136 -4.78 -1.51 6.97
N VAL A 137 -4.59 -1.47 8.30
CA VAL A 137 -4.52 -0.21 9.07
C VAL A 137 -3.36 0.66 8.60
N ARG A 138 -2.17 0.08 8.41
CA ARG A 138 -0.99 0.81 7.95
C ARG A 138 -1.13 1.29 6.51
N VAL A 139 -1.73 0.49 5.63
CA VAL A 139 -1.94 0.90 4.24
C VAL A 139 -3.02 1.99 4.13
N GLN A 140 -4.02 2.00 5.01
CA GLN A 140 -4.98 3.11 5.07
C GLN A 140 -4.30 4.42 5.51
N ASP A 141 -3.44 4.35 6.52
CA ASP A 141 -2.66 5.51 6.97
C ASP A 141 -1.69 6.02 5.90
N TYR A 142 -1.02 5.10 5.20
CA TYR A 142 -0.22 5.38 4.01
C TYR A 142 -1.03 6.08 2.92
N ALA A 143 -2.22 5.55 2.59
CA ALA A 143 -3.09 6.11 1.55
C ALA A 143 -3.49 7.55 1.89
N LYS A 144 -3.94 7.79 3.13
CA LYS A 144 -4.30 9.13 3.62
C LYS A 144 -3.12 10.09 3.55
N SER A 145 -1.95 9.67 4.04
CA SER A 145 -0.73 10.48 4.05
C SER A 145 -0.23 10.81 2.63
N LYS A 146 -0.26 9.82 1.73
CA LYS A 146 0.15 10.02 0.33
C LYS A 146 -0.82 10.94 -0.41
N ILE A 147 -2.13 10.78 -0.23
CA ILE A 147 -3.13 11.68 -0.82
C ILE A 147 -2.94 13.11 -0.33
N ASP A 148 -2.76 13.32 0.99
CA ASP A 148 -2.58 14.65 1.57
C ASP A 148 -1.32 15.35 1.04
N PHE A 149 -0.22 14.59 0.87
CA PHE A 149 1.03 15.09 0.30
C PHE A 149 0.92 15.39 -1.21
N VAL A 150 0.32 14.48 -1.97
CA VAL A 150 0.25 14.57 -3.44
C VAL A 150 -0.79 15.60 -3.90
N PHE A 151 -1.94 15.66 -3.22
CA PHE A 151 -3.09 16.50 -3.58
C PHE A 151 -3.38 17.58 -2.53
N THR A 152 -2.34 18.14 -1.91
CA THR A 152 -2.46 19.25 -0.96
C THR A 152 -3.25 20.42 -1.59
N LYS A 153 -3.86 21.26 -0.75
CA LYS A 153 -4.73 22.39 -1.15
C LYS A 153 -4.12 23.34 -2.20
N ASP A 154 -2.79 23.42 -2.29
CA ASP A 154 -2.08 24.34 -3.19
C ASP A 154 -1.81 23.78 -4.59
N VAL A 155 -2.15 22.51 -4.85
CA VAL A 155 -1.86 21.85 -6.14
C VAL A 155 -2.74 22.43 -7.24
N LYS A 156 -2.10 23.01 -8.26
CA LYS A 156 -2.82 23.70 -9.35
C LYS A 156 -3.15 22.79 -10.54
N ASN A 157 -2.29 21.81 -10.82
CA ASN A 157 -2.42 20.97 -12.02
C ASN A 157 -1.91 19.54 -11.78
N ALA A 158 -2.31 18.62 -12.66
CA ALA A 158 -1.92 17.21 -12.60
C ALA A 158 -0.40 17.01 -12.74
N ARG A 159 0.32 17.90 -13.43
CA ARG A 159 1.78 17.83 -13.58
C ARG A 159 2.52 18.09 -12.26
N GLU A 160 2.02 19.02 -11.45
CA GLU A 160 2.51 19.28 -10.10
C GLU A 160 2.21 18.07 -9.21
N ALA A 161 1.00 17.52 -9.26
CA ALA A 161 0.64 16.29 -8.54
C ALA A 161 1.58 15.12 -8.92
N ALA A 162 1.88 14.93 -10.21
CA ALA A 162 2.82 13.93 -10.69
C ALA A 162 4.24 14.12 -10.12
N SER A 163 4.70 15.37 -10.04
CA SER A 163 6.01 15.70 -9.50
C SER A 163 6.10 15.41 -8.00
N ARG A 164 5.05 15.76 -7.24
CA ARG A 164 4.95 15.45 -5.81
C ARG A 164 4.88 13.94 -5.56
N ARG A 165 4.07 13.22 -6.34
CA ARG A 165 4.02 11.75 -6.28
C ARG A 165 5.41 11.15 -6.49
N ASN A 166 6.11 11.53 -7.55
CA ASN A 166 7.46 11.01 -7.83
C ASN A 166 8.44 11.30 -6.68
N TYR A 167 8.34 12.47 -6.06
CA TYR A 167 9.17 12.81 -4.90
C TYR A 167 8.82 11.95 -3.67
N PHE A 168 7.53 11.72 -3.41
CA PHE A 168 7.07 10.82 -2.34
C PHE A 168 7.60 9.40 -2.54
N ASP A 169 7.50 8.87 -3.75
CA ASP A 169 7.95 7.51 -4.06
C ASP A 169 9.48 7.38 -4.01
N LEU A 170 10.22 8.45 -4.37
CA LEU A 170 11.66 8.51 -4.18
C LEU A 170 12.03 8.51 -2.69
N MET A 171 11.34 9.30 -1.85
CA MET A 171 11.56 9.27 -0.40
C MET A 171 11.30 7.89 0.19
N PHE A 172 10.22 7.22 -0.25
CA PHE A 172 9.91 5.85 0.16
C PHE A 172 11.02 4.88 -0.25
N SER A 173 11.50 4.97 -1.50
CA SER A 173 12.54 4.10 -2.05
C SER A 173 13.89 4.28 -1.36
N VAL A 174 14.30 5.53 -1.10
CA VAL A 174 15.54 5.84 -0.36
C VAL A 174 15.45 5.29 1.07
N THR A 175 14.30 5.49 1.73
CA THR A 175 14.08 4.96 3.08
C THR A 175 14.15 3.44 3.11
N ALA A 176 13.52 2.76 2.15
CA ALA A 176 13.57 1.31 2.05
C ALA A 176 14.99 0.79 1.79
N GLN A 177 15.76 1.48 0.96
CA GLN A 177 17.16 1.14 0.71
C GLN A 177 18.03 1.30 1.96
N GLU A 178 17.83 2.35 2.76
CA GLU A 178 18.51 2.53 4.05
C GLU A 178 18.09 1.47 5.08
N MET A 179 16.89 0.91 4.97
CA MET A 179 16.44 -0.25 5.76
C MET A 179 17.02 -1.59 5.26
N GLY A 180 17.78 -1.59 4.15
CA GLY A 180 18.35 -2.80 3.56
C GLY A 180 17.40 -3.58 2.66
N CYS A 181 16.29 -2.97 2.22
CA CYS A 181 15.33 -3.59 1.30
C CYS A 181 15.59 -3.13 -0.14
N SER A 182 15.49 -4.04 -1.11
CA SER A 182 15.41 -3.67 -2.53
C SER A 182 13.99 -3.24 -2.89
N VAL A 183 13.86 -2.31 -3.83
CA VAL A 183 12.56 -1.78 -4.27
C VAL A 183 11.71 -2.86 -4.95
N GLU A 184 12.34 -3.81 -5.63
CA GLU A 184 11.69 -4.97 -6.25
C GLU A 184 10.95 -5.86 -5.23
N ASN A 185 11.40 -5.84 -3.97
CA ASN A 185 10.75 -6.58 -2.89
C ASN A 185 9.58 -5.80 -2.27
N LEU A 186 9.36 -4.53 -2.65
CA LEU A 186 8.33 -3.66 -2.11
C LEU A 186 7.09 -3.67 -3.00
N GLY A 187 6.33 -4.77 -2.94
CA GLY A 187 4.96 -4.86 -3.48
C GLY A 187 4.73 -4.18 -4.84
N GLU A 188 4.99 -4.89 -5.93
CA GLU A 188 4.90 -4.36 -7.30
C GLU A 188 3.54 -4.57 -7.98
N ILE A 189 3.31 -3.84 -9.08
CA ILE A 189 2.20 -4.06 -10.01
C ILE A 189 2.76 -4.69 -11.28
N LYS A 190 2.29 -5.87 -11.64
CA LYS A 190 2.63 -6.48 -12.93
C LYS A 190 1.58 -6.13 -13.97
N VAL A 191 2.01 -5.72 -15.16
CA VAL A 191 1.10 -5.35 -16.25
C VAL A 191 1.17 -6.42 -17.34
N PHE A 192 0.02 -6.96 -17.70
CA PHE A 192 -0.10 -8.03 -18.68
C PHE A 192 -1.07 -7.66 -19.79
N SER A 193 -0.84 -8.21 -20.98
CA SER A 193 -1.93 -8.45 -21.92
C SER A 193 -2.72 -9.68 -21.48
N VAL A 194 -3.95 -9.80 -21.93
CA VAL A 194 -4.90 -10.80 -21.43
C VAL A 194 -4.45 -12.24 -21.65
N GLY A 195 -3.76 -12.52 -22.76
CA GLY A 195 -3.17 -13.84 -23.01
C GLY A 195 -1.91 -14.14 -22.18
N ARG A 196 -1.26 -13.14 -21.60
CA ARG A 196 0.00 -13.26 -20.84
C ARG A 196 -0.18 -13.28 -19.33
N THR A 197 -1.41 -13.16 -18.82
CA THR A 197 -1.65 -13.30 -17.38
C THR A 197 -1.30 -14.71 -16.92
N PRO A 198 -0.75 -14.92 -15.72
CA PRO A 198 -0.38 -16.25 -15.24
C PRO A 198 -1.56 -17.24 -15.21
N SER A 199 -2.77 -16.75 -14.92
CA SER A 199 -4.00 -17.53 -14.92
C SER A 199 -4.74 -17.53 -16.26
N SER A 200 -4.17 -16.96 -17.35
CA SER A 200 -4.84 -16.88 -18.65
C SER A 200 -5.38 -18.21 -19.17
N PRO A 201 -4.68 -19.36 -19.02
CA PRO A 201 -5.20 -20.64 -19.51
C PRO A 201 -6.46 -21.09 -18.76
N PHE A 202 -6.61 -20.70 -17.50
CA PHE A 202 -7.78 -21.02 -16.68
C PHE A 202 -8.93 -20.03 -16.92
N MET A 203 -8.60 -18.75 -17.07
CA MET A 203 -9.56 -17.69 -17.42
C MET A 203 -10.26 -17.98 -18.76
N PHE A 204 -9.50 -18.47 -19.74
CA PHE A 204 -9.98 -18.78 -21.08
C PHE A 204 -10.02 -20.28 -21.36
N SER A 205 -10.45 -21.08 -20.38
CA SER A 205 -10.38 -22.54 -20.43
C SER A 205 -10.95 -23.19 -21.70
N THR A 206 -12.00 -22.63 -22.30
CA THR A 206 -12.54 -23.15 -23.58
C THR A 206 -11.53 -22.98 -24.71
N ILE A 207 -10.96 -21.78 -24.83
CA ILE A 207 -9.98 -21.43 -25.87
C ILE A 207 -8.69 -22.22 -25.65
N SER A 208 -8.24 -22.31 -24.41
CA SER A 208 -7.04 -23.08 -24.05
C SER A 208 -7.19 -24.57 -24.36
N LYS A 209 -8.37 -25.17 -24.11
CA LYS A 209 -8.64 -26.56 -24.49
C LYS A 209 -8.62 -26.77 -26.01
N ASP A 210 -9.12 -25.81 -26.77
CA ASP A 210 -9.09 -25.89 -28.24
C ASP A 210 -7.66 -25.75 -28.77
N ILE A 211 -6.84 -24.85 -28.20
CA ILE A 211 -5.40 -24.75 -28.50
C ILE A 211 -4.70 -26.09 -28.22
N VAL A 212 -4.96 -26.71 -27.06
CA VAL A 212 -4.36 -28.01 -26.73
C VAL A 212 -4.73 -29.09 -27.74
N ARG A 213 -6.00 -29.13 -28.18
CA ARG A 213 -6.47 -30.14 -29.15
C ARG A 213 -5.93 -29.95 -30.55
N HIS A 214 -5.69 -28.71 -30.98
CA HIS A 214 -5.37 -28.40 -32.38
C HIS A 214 -3.90 -28.03 -32.60
N VAL A 215 -3.26 -27.34 -31.66
CA VAL A 215 -1.86 -26.91 -31.73
C VAL A 215 -0.92 -27.90 -31.06
N LEU A 216 -1.36 -28.44 -29.93
CA LEU A 216 -0.54 -29.29 -29.05
C LEU A 216 -1.04 -30.74 -29.04
N ALA A 217 -1.66 -31.20 -30.14
CA ALA A 217 -2.24 -32.55 -30.23
C ALA A 217 -1.20 -33.65 -29.98
N ASP A 218 0.02 -33.45 -30.47
CA ASP A 218 1.16 -34.37 -30.34
C ASP A 218 2.14 -33.92 -29.24
N PHE A 219 1.67 -33.22 -28.21
CA PHE A 219 2.54 -32.70 -27.15
C PHE A 219 3.19 -33.82 -26.34
N ASP A 220 4.51 -33.82 -26.29
CA ASP A 220 5.29 -34.72 -25.46
C ASP A 220 5.46 -34.15 -24.05
N TYR A 221 4.97 -34.89 -23.05
CA TYR A 221 5.00 -34.55 -21.62
C TYR A 221 6.29 -35.01 -20.91
N SER A 222 7.30 -35.44 -21.65
CA SER A 222 8.59 -35.88 -21.10
C SER A 222 9.36 -34.76 -20.39
N ASP A 223 9.20 -33.52 -20.84
CA ASP A 223 9.84 -32.32 -20.27
C ASP A 223 8.96 -31.70 -19.17
N ASP A 224 9.07 -32.19 -17.93
CA ASP A 224 8.36 -31.63 -16.77
C ASP A 224 9.22 -30.63 -16.00
N TYR A 225 8.78 -29.37 -15.97
CA TYR A 225 9.45 -28.28 -15.27
C TYR A 225 8.84 -27.99 -13.89
N SER A 226 7.80 -28.72 -13.45
CA SER A 226 7.00 -28.37 -12.26
C SER A 226 7.74 -28.39 -10.92
N ASP A 227 8.86 -29.10 -10.81
CA ASP A 227 9.65 -29.25 -9.57
C ASP A 227 10.66 -28.11 -9.32
N ILE A 228 10.77 -27.15 -10.23
CA ILE A 228 11.75 -26.06 -10.11
C ILE A 228 11.15 -24.89 -9.31
N SER A 229 11.86 -24.47 -8.26
CA SER A 229 11.43 -23.40 -7.35
C SER A 229 11.74 -21.98 -7.84
N ASP A 230 12.79 -21.81 -8.62
CA ASP A 230 13.15 -20.54 -9.27
C ASP A 230 13.60 -20.78 -10.71
N TYR A 231 12.96 -20.08 -11.63
CA TYR A 231 13.20 -20.19 -13.06
C TYR A 231 14.08 -19.06 -13.60
N SER A 232 14.57 -18.15 -12.76
CA SER A 232 15.29 -16.94 -13.17
C SER A 232 16.41 -17.22 -14.20
N GLU A 233 17.29 -18.18 -13.91
CA GLU A 233 18.46 -18.51 -14.74
C GLU A 233 18.13 -19.31 -16.02
N ILE A 234 17.01 -20.04 -16.04
CA ILE A 234 16.61 -20.93 -17.16
C ILE A 234 15.32 -20.46 -17.86
N SER A 235 14.85 -19.26 -17.52
CA SER A 235 13.57 -18.71 -17.97
C SER A 235 13.48 -18.65 -19.49
N ASP A 236 14.55 -18.20 -20.15
CA ASP A 236 14.64 -18.15 -21.61
C ASP A 236 14.65 -19.54 -22.24
N GLN A 237 15.32 -20.52 -21.62
CA GLN A 237 15.34 -21.90 -22.12
C GLN A 237 13.92 -22.48 -22.12
N ILE A 238 13.21 -22.38 -20.99
CA ILE A 238 11.83 -22.86 -20.86
C ILE A 238 10.90 -22.15 -21.83
N ALA A 239 11.06 -20.82 -22.00
CA ALA A 239 10.27 -20.06 -22.95
C ALA A 239 10.49 -20.53 -24.39
N MET A 240 11.74 -20.83 -24.79
CA MET A 240 12.05 -21.33 -26.12
C MET A 240 11.61 -22.78 -26.34
N ASP A 241 11.63 -23.61 -25.32
CA ASP A 241 11.09 -24.98 -25.37
C ASP A 241 9.58 -24.95 -25.59
N ALA A 242 8.86 -24.13 -24.81
CA ALA A 242 7.42 -23.92 -24.98
C ALA A 242 7.08 -23.39 -26.37
N PHE A 243 7.85 -22.42 -26.88
CA PHE A 243 7.69 -21.90 -28.23
C PHE A 243 7.94 -22.98 -29.30
N SER A 244 8.96 -23.82 -29.13
CA SER A 244 9.29 -24.88 -30.08
C SER A 244 8.17 -25.90 -30.23
N LYS A 245 7.50 -26.26 -29.14
CA LYS A 245 6.33 -27.15 -29.15
C LYS A 245 5.11 -26.47 -29.79
N MET A 246 4.88 -25.17 -29.52
CA MET A 246 3.78 -24.40 -30.13
C MET A 246 3.98 -24.14 -31.63
N LYS A 247 5.23 -23.93 -32.08
CA LYS A 247 5.57 -23.49 -33.44
C LYS A 247 5.02 -24.41 -34.53
N ALA A 248 5.00 -25.71 -34.29
CA ALA A 248 4.52 -26.71 -35.25
C ALA A 248 3.01 -26.57 -35.56
N GLY A 249 2.21 -26.11 -34.59
CA GLY A 249 0.75 -25.98 -34.73
C GLY A 249 0.27 -24.60 -35.21
N LEU A 250 1.14 -23.59 -35.25
CA LEU A 250 0.77 -22.22 -35.68
C LEU A 250 0.12 -22.13 -37.08
N PRO A 251 0.57 -22.87 -38.12
CA PRO A 251 -0.04 -22.78 -39.44
C PRO A 251 -1.50 -23.27 -39.50
N ALA A 252 -1.91 -24.13 -38.55
CA ALA A 252 -3.27 -24.68 -38.48
C ALA A 252 -4.25 -23.78 -37.71
N GLU A 253 -3.78 -22.72 -37.03
CA GLU A 253 -4.55 -21.94 -36.06
C GLU A 253 -5.31 -20.75 -36.64
N LEU A 254 -5.07 -20.35 -37.89
CA LEU A 254 -5.73 -19.14 -38.44
C LEU A 254 -7.26 -19.29 -38.51
N SER A 255 -7.77 -20.51 -38.64
CA SER A 255 -9.19 -20.86 -38.61
C SER A 255 -9.75 -20.83 -37.18
N SER A 256 -9.06 -21.43 -36.21
CA SER A 256 -9.39 -21.41 -34.77
C SER A 256 -9.41 -19.99 -34.20
N TYR A 257 -8.44 -19.17 -34.59
CA TYR A 257 -8.35 -17.77 -34.19
C TYR A 257 -9.56 -16.96 -34.63
N ASN A 258 -10.05 -17.13 -35.86
CA ASN A 258 -11.23 -16.41 -36.36
C ASN A 258 -12.51 -16.71 -35.57
N ILE A 259 -12.63 -17.91 -34.98
CA ILE A 259 -13.75 -18.31 -34.13
C ILE A 259 -13.68 -17.62 -32.76
N VAL A 260 -12.47 -17.38 -32.26
CA VAL A 260 -12.21 -16.85 -30.92
C VAL A 260 -11.98 -15.33 -30.91
N ARG A 261 -11.69 -14.74 -32.08
CA ARG A 261 -11.33 -13.34 -32.30
C ARG A 261 -12.24 -12.36 -31.55
N GLY A 262 -13.56 -12.47 -31.74
CA GLY A 262 -14.52 -11.56 -31.10
C GLY A 262 -14.53 -11.63 -29.57
N LYS A 263 -14.11 -12.75 -28.96
CA LYS A 263 -13.96 -12.86 -27.50
C LYS A 263 -12.69 -12.17 -27.02
N MET A 264 -11.60 -12.25 -27.78
CA MET A 264 -10.31 -11.65 -27.43
C MET A 264 -10.26 -10.14 -27.72
N GLU A 265 -10.99 -9.65 -28.73
CA GLU A 265 -11.09 -8.22 -29.05
C GLU A 265 -11.75 -7.39 -27.94
N ASN A 266 -12.57 -8.00 -27.08
CA ASN A 266 -13.16 -7.32 -25.92
C ASN A 266 -12.15 -7.09 -24.77
N TYR A 267 -10.94 -7.62 -24.92
CA TYR A 267 -9.88 -7.61 -23.92
C TYR A 267 -8.59 -7.00 -24.48
N THR A 268 -8.72 -5.86 -25.16
CA THR A 268 -7.57 -5.08 -25.67
C THR A 268 -6.84 -4.29 -24.57
N ASP A 269 -7.48 -4.11 -23.42
CA ASP A 269 -6.95 -3.30 -22.34
C ASP A 269 -5.83 -3.99 -21.55
N LYS A 270 -4.99 -3.15 -20.93
CA LYS A 270 -3.99 -3.59 -19.96
C LYS A 270 -4.69 -4.23 -18.75
N ILE A 271 -4.24 -5.42 -18.35
CA ILE A 271 -4.62 -6.04 -17.09
C ILE A 271 -3.50 -5.80 -16.08
N TYR A 272 -3.87 -5.32 -14.90
CA TYR A 272 -2.95 -5.09 -13.81
C TYR A 272 -3.07 -6.22 -12.77
N MET A 273 -1.95 -6.77 -12.35
CA MET A 273 -1.86 -7.78 -11.30
C MET A 273 -1.07 -7.20 -10.12
N PRO A 274 -1.77 -6.58 -9.16
CA PRO A 274 -1.15 -6.02 -7.97
C PRO A 274 -0.70 -7.12 -7.01
N CYS A 275 0.57 -7.07 -6.60
CA CYS A 275 1.16 -8.05 -5.68
C CYS A 275 0.89 -7.74 -4.20
N SER A 276 0.32 -6.57 -3.89
CA SER A 276 -0.02 -6.15 -2.52
C SER A 276 -1.15 -5.13 -2.49
N LEU A 277 -1.76 -4.91 -1.32
CA LEU A 277 -2.76 -3.85 -1.13
C LEU A 277 -2.18 -2.46 -1.39
N LYS A 278 -0.96 -2.17 -0.89
CA LYS A 278 -0.23 -0.92 -1.17
C LYS A 278 -0.12 -0.67 -2.66
N ALA A 279 0.24 -1.69 -3.43
CA ALA A 279 0.41 -1.59 -4.88
C ALA A 279 -0.88 -1.15 -5.58
N VAL A 280 -2.06 -1.60 -5.12
CA VAL A 280 -3.34 -1.16 -5.72
C VAL A 280 -3.63 0.30 -5.40
N ILE A 281 -3.33 0.73 -4.17
CA ILE A 281 -3.49 2.13 -3.76
C ILE A 281 -2.61 3.04 -4.62
N ASP A 282 -1.36 2.65 -4.86
CA ASP A 282 -0.48 3.42 -5.75
C ASP A 282 -0.98 3.43 -7.20
N LEU A 283 -1.44 2.28 -7.72
CA LEU A 283 -2.03 2.18 -9.05
C LEU A 283 -3.21 3.15 -9.23
N GLU A 284 -4.06 3.27 -8.21
CA GLU A 284 -5.21 4.16 -8.26
C GLU A 284 -4.79 5.63 -8.27
N ILE A 285 -3.81 6.01 -7.45
CA ILE A 285 -3.25 7.37 -7.42
C ILE A 285 -2.59 7.69 -8.78
N ASP A 286 -1.86 6.73 -9.36
CA ASP A 286 -1.23 6.86 -10.66
C ASP A 286 -2.27 7.08 -11.75
N ALA A 287 -3.34 6.27 -11.77
CA ALA A 287 -4.42 6.41 -12.73
C ALA A 287 -5.14 7.76 -12.62
N ILE A 288 -5.35 8.28 -11.41
CA ILE A 288 -5.94 9.62 -11.23
C ILE A 288 -5.08 10.69 -11.91
N ILE A 289 -3.76 10.65 -11.68
CA ILE A 289 -2.82 11.66 -12.20
C ILE A 289 -2.62 11.52 -13.72
N GLU A 290 -2.49 10.28 -14.21
CA GLU A 290 -2.28 9.98 -15.64
C GLU A 290 -3.46 10.45 -16.51
N ASN A 291 -4.67 10.41 -15.98
CA ASN A 291 -5.86 10.93 -16.66
C ASN A 291 -6.09 12.44 -16.43
N GLY A 292 -5.08 13.16 -15.92
CA GLY A 292 -5.16 14.61 -15.71
C GLY A 292 -6.03 15.03 -14.53
N GLY A 293 -6.41 14.10 -13.66
CA GLY A 293 -7.23 14.35 -12.47
C GLY A 293 -6.43 14.83 -11.27
N ILE A 294 -7.07 15.65 -10.43
CA ILE A 294 -6.57 16.05 -9.11
C ILE A 294 -7.68 15.85 -8.07
N LEU A 295 -7.32 15.38 -6.88
CA LEU A 295 -8.27 15.31 -5.77
C LEU A 295 -8.37 16.66 -5.08
N CYS A 296 -9.58 17.13 -4.83
CA CYS A 296 -9.85 18.41 -4.17
C CYS A 296 -10.89 18.21 -3.07
N ALA A 297 -10.79 18.98 -1.98
CA ALA A 297 -11.79 18.99 -0.91
C ALA A 297 -12.96 19.89 -1.30
N CYS A 298 -14.18 19.38 -1.22
CA CYS A 298 -15.40 20.15 -1.47
C CYS A 298 -15.55 21.27 -0.43
N LYS A 299 -15.73 22.51 -0.88
CA LYS A 299 -15.90 23.68 0.01
C LYS A 299 -17.11 23.56 0.96
N ARG A 300 -18.14 22.80 0.56
CA ARG A 300 -19.36 22.61 1.36
C ARG A 300 -19.27 21.45 2.36
N CYS A 301 -18.88 20.26 1.91
CA CYS A 301 -18.94 19.05 2.73
C CYS A 301 -17.57 18.54 3.19
N GLY A 302 -16.47 19.14 2.73
CA GLY A 302 -15.10 18.76 3.06
C GLY A 302 -14.63 17.43 2.45
N ARG A 303 -15.51 16.67 1.79
CA ARG A 303 -15.15 15.39 1.16
C ARG A 303 -14.25 15.62 -0.06
N LEU A 304 -13.27 14.75 -0.22
CA LEU A 304 -12.43 14.70 -1.41
C LEU A 304 -13.25 14.23 -2.61
N TYR A 305 -13.02 14.84 -3.78
CA TYR A 305 -13.62 14.45 -5.05
C TYR A 305 -12.62 14.69 -6.19
N LEU A 306 -12.85 14.02 -7.33
CA LEU A 306 -12.05 14.21 -8.54
C LEU A 306 -12.41 15.52 -9.23
N ARG A 307 -11.40 16.36 -9.48
CA ARG A 307 -11.47 17.51 -10.38
C ARG A 307 -10.58 17.22 -11.59
N ASN A 308 -11.11 17.37 -12.80
CA ASN A 308 -10.42 17.12 -14.06
C ASN A 308 -10.85 18.18 -15.10
N GLU A 309 -10.38 18.07 -16.34
CA GLU A 309 -10.78 19.01 -17.41
C GLU A 309 -12.30 18.97 -17.69
N GLU A 310 -12.93 17.80 -17.57
CA GLU A 310 -14.38 17.65 -17.74
C GLU A 310 -15.18 18.25 -16.58
N TYR A 311 -14.58 18.32 -15.38
CA TYR A 311 -15.23 18.75 -14.15
C TYR A 311 -14.29 19.62 -13.31
N ASN A 312 -14.34 20.93 -13.56
CA ASN A 312 -13.51 21.95 -12.91
C ASN A 312 -14.25 22.76 -11.83
N GLU A 313 -15.33 22.22 -11.28
CA GLU A 313 -16.12 22.91 -10.24
C GLU A 313 -15.49 22.74 -8.84
N ASP A 314 -15.71 23.70 -7.95
CA ASP A 314 -15.20 23.70 -6.55
C ASP A 314 -16.05 22.87 -5.55
N TYR A 315 -17.15 22.28 -6.04
CA TYR A 315 -18.10 21.51 -5.24
C TYR A 315 -18.20 20.09 -5.76
N CYS A 316 -18.46 19.10 -4.90
CA CYS A 316 -18.63 17.72 -5.32
C CYS A 316 -20.05 17.41 -5.86
N ARG A 317 -20.16 16.34 -6.67
CA ARG A 317 -21.44 15.78 -7.14
C ARG A 317 -22.01 14.68 -6.23
N THR A 318 -21.50 14.55 -5.01
CA THR A 318 -22.02 13.54 -4.08
C THR A 318 -23.42 13.93 -3.63
N TYR A 319 -24.37 13.01 -3.80
CA TYR A 319 -25.72 13.19 -3.29
C TYR A 319 -25.71 13.25 -1.76
N LEU A 320 -26.34 14.28 -1.23
CA LEU A 320 -26.61 14.42 0.20
C LEU A 320 -27.92 13.71 0.56
N THR A 321 -28.22 13.63 1.85
CA THR A 321 -29.46 13.01 2.38
C THR A 321 -30.73 13.67 1.87
N ASN A 322 -30.64 14.92 1.40
CA ASN A 322 -31.75 15.66 0.79
C ASN A 322 -31.94 15.36 -0.72
N GLY A 323 -31.18 14.41 -1.28
CA GLY A 323 -31.27 14.02 -2.69
C GLY A 323 -30.66 15.01 -3.69
N LYS A 324 -30.05 16.11 -3.21
CA LYS A 324 -29.35 17.10 -4.06
C LYS A 324 -27.84 16.98 -3.92
N THR A 325 -27.10 17.39 -4.94
CA THR A 325 -25.65 17.45 -4.89
C THR A 325 -25.15 18.74 -4.24
N CYS A 326 -23.90 18.76 -3.73
CA CYS A 326 -23.32 20.00 -3.17
C CYS A 326 -23.24 21.11 -4.23
N LEU A 327 -23.00 20.76 -5.49
CA LEU A 327 -23.01 21.70 -6.62
C LEU A 327 -24.40 22.26 -6.89
N GLU A 328 -25.44 21.43 -6.90
CA GLU A 328 -26.82 21.89 -7.09
C GLU A 328 -27.24 22.88 -6.01
N LEU A 329 -26.97 22.55 -4.74
CA LEU A 329 -27.29 23.44 -3.64
C LEU A 329 -26.52 24.76 -3.73
N TYR A 330 -25.25 24.72 -4.15
CA TYR A 330 -24.48 25.95 -4.38
C TYR A 330 -25.07 26.81 -5.50
N ARG A 331 -25.51 26.18 -6.61
CA ARG A 331 -26.16 26.87 -7.74
C ARG A 331 -27.54 27.41 -7.39
N GLU A 332 -28.25 26.77 -6.47
CA GLU A 332 -29.51 27.29 -5.91
C GLU A 332 -29.28 28.47 -4.98
N GLU A 333 -28.22 28.43 -4.16
CA GLU A 333 -27.84 29.53 -3.25
C GLU A 333 -27.22 30.72 -4.00
N ASN A 334 -26.57 30.47 -5.15
CA ASN A 334 -25.91 31.47 -6.00
C ASN A 334 -26.40 31.33 -7.44
N PRO A 335 -27.64 31.76 -7.74
CA PRO A 335 -28.13 31.76 -9.11
C PRO A 335 -27.27 32.69 -9.95
N LEU A 336 -26.82 32.22 -11.12
CA LEU A 336 -26.13 33.07 -12.08
C LEU A 336 -27.05 34.26 -12.42
N PRO A 337 -26.53 35.51 -12.39
CA PRO A 337 -27.32 36.67 -12.74
C PRO A 337 -27.78 36.54 -14.19
N VAL A 338 -29.09 36.39 -14.39
CA VAL A 338 -29.70 36.39 -15.72
C VAL A 338 -29.80 37.84 -16.16
N ILE A 339 -29.12 38.19 -17.25
CA ILE A 339 -29.29 39.50 -17.90
C ILE A 339 -30.77 39.65 -18.24
N SER A 340 -31.42 40.70 -17.69
CA SER A 340 -32.83 40.95 -17.96
C SER A 340 -33.06 41.17 -19.46
N ALA A 341 -34.23 40.76 -19.96
CA ALA A 341 -34.60 40.98 -21.36
C ALA A 341 -34.58 42.48 -21.73
N GLU A 342 -34.87 43.35 -20.76
CA GLU A 342 -34.81 44.81 -20.90
C GLU A 342 -33.38 45.31 -21.12
N LEU A 343 -32.40 44.79 -20.37
CA LEU A 343 -31.00 45.18 -20.52
C LEU A 343 -30.40 44.67 -21.83
N LEU A 344 -30.81 43.49 -22.30
CA LEU A 344 -30.45 42.97 -23.62
C LEU A 344 -30.99 43.83 -24.76
N GLU A 345 -32.20 44.34 -24.63
CA GLU A 345 -32.78 45.26 -25.61
C GLU A 345 -32.04 46.60 -25.59
N LYS A 346 -31.74 47.12 -24.39
CA LYS A 346 -30.92 48.34 -24.23
C LYS A 346 -29.53 48.19 -24.85
N CYS A 347 -28.85 47.04 -24.68
CA CYS A 347 -27.60 46.75 -25.38
C CYS A 347 -27.73 46.87 -26.91
N ARG A 348 -28.83 46.37 -27.50
CA ARG A 348 -29.07 46.47 -28.95
C ARG A 348 -29.31 47.90 -29.39
N THR A 349 -30.20 48.62 -28.70
CA THR A 349 -30.50 50.01 -29.02
C THR A 349 -29.26 50.89 -28.97
N VAL A 350 -28.44 50.75 -27.93
CA VAL A 350 -27.18 51.51 -27.78
C VAL A 350 -26.16 51.12 -28.84
N THR A 351 -26.09 49.84 -29.23
CA THR A 351 -25.23 49.38 -30.32
C THR A 351 -25.62 50.04 -31.65
N ASP A 352 -26.92 50.07 -31.96
CA ASP A 352 -27.45 50.68 -33.19
C ASP A 352 -27.19 52.19 -33.21
N GLU A 353 -27.37 52.88 -32.09
CA GLU A 353 -27.12 54.32 -31.96
C GLU A 353 -25.63 54.67 -32.07
N ILE A 354 -24.73 53.85 -31.53
CA ILE A 354 -23.29 54.06 -31.64
C ILE A 354 -22.80 53.71 -33.05
N TYR A 355 -23.37 52.69 -33.71
CA TYR A 355 -23.07 52.38 -35.10
C TYR A 355 -23.50 53.52 -36.04
N ALA A 356 -24.62 54.19 -35.78
CA ALA A 356 -25.06 55.36 -36.55
C ALA A 356 -24.08 56.57 -36.46
N ARG A 357 -23.21 56.61 -35.44
CA ARG A 357 -22.16 57.63 -35.27
C ARG A 357 -20.89 57.31 -36.08
N VAL A 358 -20.78 56.10 -36.63
CA VAL A 358 -19.65 55.67 -37.47
C VAL A 358 -19.68 56.45 -38.78
N GLY A 359 -18.55 57.08 -39.11
CA GLY A 359 -18.41 57.96 -40.28
C GLY A 359 -18.80 59.42 -40.05
N THR A 360 -19.43 59.76 -38.93
CA THR A 360 -19.71 61.17 -38.54
C THR A 360 -18.84 61.65 -37.39
N SER A 361 -18.75 60.88 -36.30
CA SER A 361 -17.98 61.24 -35.09
C SER A 361 -17.07 60.12 -34.57
N MET A 362 -17.16 58.91 -35.14
CA MET A 362 -16.36 57.74 -34.78
C MET A 362 -15.83 57.01 -36.02
N SER A 363 -14.65 56.43 -35.94
CA SER A 363 -14.10 55.53 -36.97
C SER A 363 -14.57 54.08 -36.82
N GLU A 364 -14.54 53.30 -37.89
CA GLU A 364 -14.90 51.87 -37.87
C GLU A 364 -14.06 51.07 -36.85
N LYS A 365 -12.77 51.40 -36.70
CA LYS A 365 -11.86 50.73 -35.75
C LYS A 365 -12.22 51.01 -34.28
N GLU A 366 -12.67 52.23 -33.98
CA GLU A 366 -13.09 52.60 -32.62
C GLU A 366 -14.41 51.90 -32.26
N TYR A 367 -15.31 51.74 -33.23
CA TYR A 367 -16.55 50.98 -33.07
C TYR A 367 -16.28 49.50 -32.80
N GLU A 368 -15.39 48.85 -33.57
CA GLU A 368 -15.02 47.45 -33.35
C GLU A 368 -14.43 47.22 -31.96
N TYR A 369 -13.57 48.14 -31.51
CA TYR A 369 -12.98 48.06 -30.17
C TYR A 369 -14.07 48.21 -29.08
N TRP A 370 -14.94 49.20 -29.21
CA TRP A 370 -16.06 49.40 -28.27
C TRP A 370 -17.01 48.19 -28.25
N TYR A 371 -17.39 47.66 -29.41
CA TYR A 371 -18.28 46.50 -29.53
C TYR A 371 -17.66 45.25 -28.92
N SER A 372 -16.36 45.01 -29.13
CA SER A 372 -15.63 43.91 -28.50
C SER A 372 -15.62 44.04 -26.97
N TYR A 373 -15.47 45.25 -26.44
CA TYR A 373 -15.48 45.54 -25.01
C TYR A 373 -16.88 45.40 -24.40
N MET A 374 -17.93 45.86 -25.10
CA MET A 374 -19.33 45.69 -24.70
C MET A 374 -19.72 44.21 -24.69
N SER A 375 -19.36 43.44 -25.73
CA SER A 375 -19.59 42.00 -25.77
C SER A 375 -18.85 41.28 -24.62
N ALA A 376 -17.59 41.65 -24.35
CA ALA A 376 -16.85 41.10 -23.23
C ALA A 376 -17.48 41.44 -21.87
N MET A 377 -18.04 42.64 -21.68
CA MET A 377 -18.77 42.97 -20.46
C MET A 377 -20.10 42.22 -20.34
N ARG A 378 -20.84 42.04 -21.43
CA ARG A 378 -22.04 41.20 -21.43
C ARG A 378 -21.72 39.76 -21.02
N ASP A 379 -20.63 39.21 -21.55
CA ASP A 379 -20.19 37.86 -21.23
C ASP A 379 -19.71 37.76 -19.76
N LYS A 380 -19.11 38.84 -19.22
CA LYS A 380 -18.74 38.95 -17.79
C LYS A 380 -19.91 39.13 -16.83
N VAL A 381 -20.98 39.80 -17.24
CA VAL A 381 -22.23 39.80 -16.47
C VAL A 381 -22.83 38.41 -16.46
N SER A 382 -22.78 37.71 -17.59
CA SER A 382 -23.28 36.32 -17.70
C SER A 382 -22.45 35.33 -16.86
N SER A 383 -21.16 35.59 -16.63
CA SER A 383 -20.30 34.79 -15.74
C SER A 383 -20.38 35.22 -14.26
N GLY A 384 -21.10 36.31 -13.94
CA GLY A 384 -21.22 36.84 -12.58
C GLY A 384 -20.00 37.60 -12.07
N GLU A 385 -19.05 37.96 -12.94
CA GLU A 385 -17.88 38.78 -12.58
C GLU A 385 -18.23 40.27 -12.41
N ILE A 386 -19.29 40.73 -13.09
CA ILE A 386 -19.76 42.12 -13.13
C ILE A 386 -21.26 42.13 -12.86
N THR A 387 -21.77 43.14 -12.17
CA THR A 387 -23.20 43.31 -11.90
C THR A 387 -23.94 43.84 -13.13
N ALA A 388 -25.25 43.55 -13.23
CA ALA A 388 -26.09 44.09 -14.30
C ALA A 388 -26.16 45.63 -14.27
N GLU A 389 -26.00 46.25 -13.10
CA GLU A 389 -25.97 47.71 -12.90
C GLU A 389 -24.70 48.34 -13.48
N GLU A 390 -23.55 47.67 -13.39
CA GLU A 390 -22.29 48.16 -13.98
C GLU A 390 -22.34 48.12 -15.51
N LEU A 391 -23.00 47.12 -16.11
CA LEU A 391 -23.26 47.08 -17.55
C LEU A 391 -24.23 48.20 -17.96
N ASP A 392 -25.28 48.45 -17.17
CA ASP A 392 -26.23 49.52 -17.43
C ASP A 392 -25.57 50.92 -17.37
N ALA A 393 -24.73 51.15 -16.36
CA ALA A 393 -23.94 52.37 -16.22
C ALA A 393 -22.95 52.56 -17.38
N PHE A 394 -22.35 51.48 -17.90
CA PHE A 394 -21.51 51.56 -19.09
C PHE A 394 -22.29 51.94 -20.35
N LEU A 395 -23.49 51.39 -20.54
CA LEU A 395 -24.36 51.75 -21.67
C LEU A 395 -24.75 53.23 -21.60
N ASP A 396 -25.11 53.74 -20.42
CA ASP A 396 -25.44 55.15 -20.23
C ASP A 396 -24.23 56.08 -20.40
N TYR A 397 -23.04 55.63 -19.97
CA TYR A 397 -21.79 56.36 -20.18
C TYR A 397 -21.44 56.44 -21.67
N SER A 398 -21.57 55.34 -22.40
CA SER A 398 -21.22 55.27 -23.84
C SER A 398 -22.14 56.11 -24.73
N LEU A 399 -23.39 56.35 -24.31
CA LEU A 399 -24.28 57.30 -24.99
C LEU A 399 -23.86 58.77 -24.81
N ASN A 400 -23.32 59.12 -23.64
CA ASN A 400 -23.03 60.50 -23.21
C ASN A 400 -21.59 60.96 -23.49
N VAL A 401 -20.67 60.04 -23.81
CA VAL A 401 -19.28 60.39 -24.05
C VAL A 401 -19.08 60.79 -25.51
N ASP A 402 -18.57 62.00 -25.69
CA ASP A 402 -18.15 62.53 -26.98
C ASP A 402 -16.74 61.98 -27.31
N ILE A 403 -16.70 60.87 -28.06
CA ILE A 403 -15.49 60.09 -28.39
C ILE A 403 -14.50 60.90 -29.27
N SER A 404 -14.95 62.04 -29.80
CA SER A 404 -14.13 63.01 -30.53
C SER A 404 -13.02 63.68 -29.70
N ARG A 405 -13.02 63.53 -28.36
CA ARG A 405 -12.02 64.16 -27.46
C ARG A 405 -10.99 63.21 -26.84
N SER A 406 -11.05 61.90 -27.05
CA SER A 406 -10.05 60.96 -26.52
C SER A 406 -8.78 60.96 -27.38
N ARG A 407 -7.66 61.44 -26.81
CA ARG A 407 -6.33 61.27 -27.41
C ARG A 407 -5.99 59.77 -27.47
N PRO A 408 -5.41 59.27 -28.58
CA PRO A 408 -5.07 57.87 -28.71
C PRO A 408 -4.01 57.49 -27.67
N ILE A 409 -4.24 56.34 -27.03
CA ILE A 409 -3.33 55.72 -26.06
C ILE A 409 -2.00 55.44 -26.77
N VAL A 410 -0.92 56.02 -26.27
CA VAL A 410 0.44 55.77 -26.74
C VAL A 410 0.77 54.31 -26.46
N GLU A 411 1.01 53.53 -27.51
CA GLU A 411 1.50 52.15 -27.41
C GLU A 411 2.81 52.14 -26.61
N VAL A 412 2.81 51.44 -25.48
CA VAL A 412 4.02 51.17 -24.71
C VAL A 412 4.89 50.20 -25.52
N PRO A 413 6.15 50.52 -25.83
CA PRO A 413 7.01 49.64 -26.60
C PRO A 413 7.23 48.31 -25.87
N LYS A 414 6.97 47.20 -26.57
CA LYS A 414 7.33 45.85 -26.11
C LYS A 414 8.85 45.79 -25.88
N HIS A 415 9.22 45.41 -24.65
CA HIS A 415 10.61 45.15 -24.29
C HIS A 415 11.12 43.93 -25.06
N GLU A 416 12.18 44.11 -25.86
CA GLU A 416 12.80 43.02 -26.62
C GLU A 416 13.36 41.95 -25.67
N GLU A 417 13.05 40.69 -25.98
CA GLU A 417 13.56 39.50 -25.29
C GLU A 417 15.04 39.28 -25.68
N ARG A 418 15.90 39.04 -24.68
CA ARG A 418 17.30 38.68 -24.90
C ARG A 418 17.40 37.26 -25.47
N PRO A 419 18.35 36.99 -26.38
CA PRO A 419 18.50 35.67 -27.00
C PRO A 419 18.93 34.63 -25.95
N SER A 420 18.29 33.46 -26.03
CA SER A 420 18.53 32.30 -25.19
C SER A 420 19.97 31.78 -25.36
N ARG A 421 20.69 31.63 -24.26
CA ARG A 421 21.93 30.84 -24.23
C ARG A 421 21.54 29.37 -24.06
N GLU A 422 21.88 28.53 -25.04
CA GLU A 422 21.81 27.08 -24.92
C GLU A 422 22.56 26.62 -23.67
N ARG A 423 21.82 26.08 -22.69
CA ARG A 423 22.41 25.35 -21.56
C ARG A 423 22.76 23.95 -22.03
N VAL A 424 24.04 23.69 -22.26
CA VAL A 424 24.56 22.33 -22.38
C VAL A 424 24.40 21.64 -21.03
N VAL A 425 23.42 20.75 -20.92
CA VAL A 425 23.20 19.90 -19.75
C VAL A 425 24.30 18.83 -19.75
N LYS A 426 25.19 18.90 -18.76
CA LYS A 426 26.12 17.78 -18.50
C LYS A 426 25.32 16.61 -17.88
N PRO A 427 25.63 15.36 -18.24
CA PRO A 427 24.99 14.19 -17.65
C PRO A 427 25.13 14.22 -16.12
N PHE A 428 24.01 14.11 -15.41
CA PHE A 428 23.97 14.03 -13.96
C PHE A 428 24.45 12.66 -13.52
N VAL A 429 25.60 12.61 -12.84
CA VAL A 429 26.05 11.45 -12.08
C VAL A 429 25.92 11.84 -10.60
N PRO A 430 24.96 11.28 -9.85
CA PRO A 430 24.83 11.62 -8.44
C PRO A 430 26.04 11.10 -7.67
N GLU A 431 26.81 12.02 -7.10
CA GLU A 431 27.83 11.68 -6.10
C GLU A 431 27.12 11.23 -4.82
N ARG A 432 27.49 10.04 -4.31
CA ARG A 432 27.04 9.57 -3.00
C ARG A 432 27.58 10.53 -1.95
N ILE A 433 26.68 11.31 -1.35
CA ILE A 433 26.97 12.12 -0.17
C ILE A 433 27.45 11.17 0.93
N SER A 434 28.68 11.37 1.38
CA SER A 434 29.26 10.58 2.47
C SER A 434 28.55 10.92 3.78
N ARG A 435 28.26 9.94 4.65
CA ARG A 435 27.61 10.17 5.96
C ARG A 435 28.34 11.21 6.84
N SER A 436 29.60 11.49 6.56
CA SER A 436 30.42 12.56 7.19
C SER A 436 29.95 13.98 6.87
N GLU A 437 29.29 14.21 5.74
CA GLU A 437 28.81 15.54 5.30
C GLU A 437 27.47 15.95 5.94
N LEU A 438 26.77 15.02 6.60
CA LEU A 438 25.52 15.24 7.33
C LEU A 438 25.72 15.75 8.77
N SER A 439 26.97 16.04 9.15
CA SER A 439 27.26 16.64 10.45
C SER A 439 26.67 18.05 10.50
N PRO A 440 25.79 18.40 11.46
CA PRO A 440 25.24 19.75 11.54
C PRO A 440 26.40 20.73 11.78
N LYS A 441 26.52 21.73 10.89
CA LYS A 441 27.37 22.89 11.16
C LYS A 441 26.78 23.62 12.37
N PRO A 442 27.60 24.11 13.32
CA PRO A 442 27.08 24.85 14.46
C PRO A 442 26.35 26.11 13.96
N GLU A 443 25.07 26.21 14.29
CA GLU A 443 24.25 27.40 14.02
C GLU A 443 24.74 28.59 14.85
N PRO A 444 24.72 29.82 14.29
CA PRO A 444 25.04 31.03 15.04
C PRO A 444 23.96 31.31 16.10
N GLU A 445 24.40 31.67 17.30
CA GLU A 445 23.56 31.94 18.48
C GLU A 445 22.49 33.02 18.21
N ILE A 446 21.22 32.63 18.37
CA ILE A 446 20.06 33.54 18.42
C ILE A 446 19.68 33.71 19.91
N PRO A 447 19.43 34.93 20.43
CA PRO A 447 19.12 35.13 21.85
C PRO A 447 17.78 34.51 22.24
N GLU A 448 17.74 33.84 23.39
CA GLU A 448 16.59 33.09 23.92
C GLU A 448 15.34 33.96 24.14
N PRO A 449 14.13 33.47 23.75
CA PRO A 449 12.88 34.00 24.25
C PRO A 449 12.35 33.19 25.46
N VAL A 450 11.96 33.99 26.46
CA VAL A 450 11.31 33.73 27.76
C VAL A 450 10.31 32.55 27.79
N GLU A 451 10.44 31.71 28.82
CA GLU A 451 9.54 30.59 29.14
C GLU A 451 8.14 31.08 29.61
N GLU A 452 7.08 30.51 29.03
CA GLU A 452 5.72 30.48 29.60
C GLU A 452 5.30 29.02 29.91
N PRO A 453 4.50 28.80 30.98
CA PRO A 453 4.28 27.47 31.56
C PRO A 453 3.27 26.60 30.78
N PRO A 454 3.31 25.26 30.95
CA PRO A 454 2.58 24.32 30.12
C PRO A 454 1.08 24.25 30.48
N LYS A 455 0.22 24.09 29.46
CA LYS A 455 -1.17 23.63 29.63
C LYS A 455 -1.30 22.20 29.11
N ASP A 456 -1.78 21.35 29.99
CA ASP A 456 -2.00 19.92 29.80
C ASP A 456 -2.94 19.61 28.62
N GLY A 457 -2.46 18.74 27.73
CA GLY A 457 -3.22 18.08 26.67
C GLY A 457 -2.99 16.57 26.75
N PHE A 458 -4.07 15.84 26.99
CA PHE A 458 -4.18 14.40 27.15
C PHE A 458 -4.08 13.68 25.77
N PHE A 459 -3.48 12.47 25.76
CA PHE A 459 -3.29 11.52 24.64
C PHE A 459 -2.08 11.71 23.68
N THR A 460 -0.87 11.39 24.17
CA THR A 460 0.14 10.66 23.38
C THR A 460 0.85 9.63 24.26
N SER A 461 0.92 8.38 23.78
CA SER A 461 1.60 7.27 24.47
C SER A 461 3.13 7.38 24.36
N PRO A 462 3.89 6.78 25.31
CA PRO A 462 5.24 7.21 25.65
C PRO A 462 6.32 6.52 24.81
N THR A 463 7.21 7.31 24.19
CA THR A 463 8.51 6.85 23.67
C THR A 463 9.53 6.82 24.80
N VAL A 464 9.90 5.62 25.23
CA VAL A 464 10.99 5.40 26.20
C VAL A 464 12.32 5.77 25.55
N PHE A 465 12.88 6.91 25.95
CA PHE A 465 14.26 7.29 25.66
C PHE A 465 15.24 6.38 26.41
N ARG A 466 15.99 5.55 25.66
CA ARG A 466 17.14 4.80 26.18
C ARG A 466 18.35 5.72 26.27
N ARG A 467 18.80 6.05 27.49
CA ARG A 467 20.04 6.80 27.75
C ARG A 467 21.26 6.01 27.26
N LYS A 468 22.10 6.63 26.43
CA LYS A 468 23.46 6.17 26.11
C LYS A 468 24.37 6.44 27.31
N ASN A 469 25.00 5.41 27.85
CA ASN A 469 26.13 5.56 28.77
C ASN A 469 27.39 5.89 27.96
N GLU A 470 28.07 6.92 28.43
CA GLU A 470 29.40 7.35 28.00
C GLU A 470 30.47 6.33 28.43
N GLY A 471 31.43 6.11 27.54
CA GLY A 471 32.64 5.34 27.78
C GLY A 471 33.64 5.68 26.69
N GLN A 472 34.45 6.70 26.95
CA GLN A 472 35.54 7.16 26.09
C GLN A 472 36.77 6.24 26.22
N GLN A 473 37.70 6.40 25.26
CA GLN A 473 39.13 5.99 25.23
C GLN A 473 39.46 4.59 24.64
N ILE A 474 40.45 4.37 23.76
CA ILE A 474 41.59 5.14 23.22
C ILE A 474 41.98 4.56 21.84
N SER A 475 42.45 5.43 20.94
CA SER A 475 43.07 5.14 19.65
C SER A 475 44.55 4.73 19.75
N HIS A 476 45.01 3.79 18.91
CA HIS A 476 46.41 3.79 18.46
C HIS A 476 46.52 3.50 16.95
N ILE A 477 47.22 4.40 16.26
CA ILE A 477 47.63 4.37 14.86
C ILE A 477 49.09 3.90 14.80
N ILE A 478 49.46 3.00 13.87
CA ILE A 478 50.78 3.01 13.21
C ILE A 478 50.60 2.70 11.71
N ARG A 479 51.26 3.51 10.87
CA ARG A 479 51.25 3.55 9.40
C ARG A 479 52.26 2.58 8.75
N GLY A 480 51.93 2.10 7.55
CA GLY A 480 52.74 2.25 6.33
C GLY A 480 53.65 1.10 5.85
N GLY A 481 53.39 0.61 4.63
CA GLY A 481 54.38 -0.12 3.80
C GLY A 481 53.77 -0.96 2.66
N GLU A 482 53.95 -0.53 1.42
CA GLU A 482 53.81 -1.27 0.15
C GLU A 482 55.19 -1.31 -0.57
N PRO A 483 55.48 -2.07 -1.67
CA PRO A 483 54.74 -3.12 -2.40
C PRO A 483 55.59 -4.36 -2.88
N ARG A 484 54.94 -5.27 -3.65
CA ARG A 484 55.44 -6.37 -4.56
C ARG A 484 55.80 -7.71 -3.88
N SER A 485 55.52 -8.93 -4.38
CA SER A 485 55.15 -9.49 -5.70
C SER A 485 54.36 -10.82 -5.53
N ALA A 486 53.77 -11.30 -6.63
CA ALA A 486 52.91 -12.48 -6.78
C ALA A 486 53.44 -13.82 -6.22
N ASP A 487 52.56 -14.63 -5.61
CA ASP A 487 52.19 -15.97 -6.12
C ASP A 487 50.93 -16.55 -5.45
N ASN A 488 50.28 -17.46 -6.18
CA ASN A 488 48.94 -18.07 -6.03
C ASN A 488 48.49 -18.63 -4.65
N GLY A 489 47.19 -18.47 -4.36
CA GLY A 489 46.42 -19.43 -3.52
C GLY A 489 45.12 -18.91 -2.88
N GLY A 490 43.96 -19.28 -3.45
CA GLY A 490 42.67 -19.42 -2.75
C GLY A 490 41.90 -18.14 -2.40
N GLY A 491 40.95 -17.75 -3.25
CA GLY A 491 39.98 -16.69 -2.95
C GLY A 491 38.89 -17.16 -1.97
N ALA A 492 38.67 -16.38 -0.91
CA ALA A 492 37.47 -16.47 -0.07
C ALA A 492 36.70 -15.15 -0.18
N GLY A 493 35.51 -15.26 -0.75
CA GLY A 493 34.57 -14.18 -0.97
C GLY A 493 33.84 -13.74 0.29
N PHE A 494 33.28 -12.54 0.16
CA PHE A 494 32.31 -11.88 1.01
C PHE A 494 31.17 -12.82 1.43
N GLN A 495 30.95 -13.02 2.73
CA GLN A 495 29.83 -13.80 3.26
C GLN A 495 28.60 -12.91 3.52
N PRO A 496 27.39 -13.31 3.07
CA PRO A 496 26.14 -12.64 3.42
C PRO A 496 25.71 -12.97 4.85
N PHE A 497 24.97 -12.06 5.48
CA PHE A 497 24.43 -12.17 6.83
C PHE A 497 23.39 -13.30 6.93
N SER A 498 23.82 -14.55 7.16
CA SER A 498 22.95 -15.65 7.61
C SER A 498 23.61 -16.62 8.60
N GLU A 499 24.91 -16.53 8.88
CA GLU A 499 25.60 -17.50 9.75
C GLU A 499 25.75 -17.08 11.24
N ALA A 500 25.18 -15.93 11.65
CA ALA A 500 25.28 -15.49 13.04
C ALA A 500 24.45 -16.33 14.03
N GLU A 501 23.40 -17.02 13.57
CA GLU A 501 22.54 -17.84 14.44
C GLU A 501 23.06 -19.29 14.60
N ASP A 502 23.74 -19.84 13.59
CA ASP A 502 24.31 -21.19 13.65
C ASP A 502 25.58 -21.29 14.52
N PHE A 503 26.32 -20.18 14.67
CA PHE A 503 27.47 -20.13 15.59
C PHE A 503 27.05 -20.15 17.06
N ALA A 504 25.91 -19.53 17.40
CA ALA A 504 25.37 -19.56 18.76
C ALA A 504 24.86 -20.96 19.13
N GLY A 505 24.23 -21.66 18.19
CA GLY A 505 23.78 -23.05 18.36
C GLY A 505 24.95 -24.03 18.55
N LYS A 506 26.01 -23.91 17.74
CA LYS A 506 27.23 -24.74 17.88
C LYS A 506 27.98 -24.47 19.18
N LYS A 507 28.13 -23.20 19.57
CA LYS A 507 28.79 -22.82 20.83
C LYS A 507 27.99 -23.27 22.07
N ALA A 508 26.66 -23.17 22.03
CA ALA A 508 25.79 -23.68 23.10
C ALA A 508 25.84 -25.22 23.20
N ALA A 509 25.93 -25.92 22.06
CA ALA A 509 26.10 -27.38 22.03
C ALA A 509 27.49 -27.81 22.57
N GLU A 510 28.55 -27.10 22.21
CA GLU A 510 29.90 -27.34 22.75
C GLU A 510 30.00 -27.05 24.25
N ASP A 511 29.40 -25.95 24.72
CA ASP A 511 29.38 -25.61 26.14
C ASP A 511 28.57 -26.63 26.95
N ARG A 512 27.46 -27.15 26.41
CA ARG A 512 26.69 -28.24 27.02
C ARG A 512 27.49 -29.54 27.10
N ALA A 513 28.16 -29.93 26.02
CA ALA A 513 29.03 -31.11 25.99
C ALA A 513 30.28 -30.97 26.90
N ARG A 514 30.72 -29.74 27.16
CA ARG A 514 31.80 -29.45 28.12
C ARG A 514 31.32 -29.54 29.56
N LEU A 515 30.08 -29.14 29.83
CA LEU A 515 29.45 -29.22 31.14
C LEU A 515 29.12 -30.68 31.52
N GLU A 516 28.61 -31.47 30.58
CA GLU A 516 28.35 -32.91 30.78
C GLU A 516 29.66 -33.68 31.08
N ARG A 517 30.75 -33.40 30.36
CA ARG A 517 32.07 -33.98 30.66
C ARG A 517 32.60 -33.60 32.05
N ARG A 518 32.42 -32.35 32.48
CA ARG A 518 32.79 -31.92 33.84
C ARG A 518 31.95 -32.61 34.91
N LEU A 519 30.66 -32.83 34.65
CA LEU A 519 29.76 -33.52 35.57
C LEU A 519 30.14 -34.99 35.73
N GLU A 520 30.47 -35.68 34.63
CA GLU A 520 30.97 -37.06 34.65
C GLU A 520 32.32 -37.18 35.38
N GLU A 521 33.21 -36.20 35.21
CA GLU A 521 34.51 -36.18 35.85
C GLU A 521 34.39 -35.91 37.38
N GLU A 522 33.44 -35.06 37.80
CA GLU A 522 33.09 -34.89 39.21
C GLU A 522 32.44 -36.15 39.81
N LEU A 523 31.57 -36.84 39.07
CA LEU A 523 30.93 -38.08 39.51
C LEU A 523 31.98 -39.19 39.68
N ARG A 524 32.94 -39.30 38.77
CA ARG A 524 34.11 -40.18 38.89
C ARG A 524 34.98 -39.83 40.09
N ARG A 525 35.23 -38.54 40.34
CA ARG A 525 36.00 -38.08 41.52
C ARG A 525 35.29 -38.36 42.85
N LYS A 526 33.95 -38.30 42.88
CA LYS A 526 33.17 -38.66 44.08
C LYS A 526 33.15 -40.16 44.31
N LEU A 527 33.07 -40.97 43.25
CA LEU A 527 33.17 -42.43 43.32
C LEU A 527 34.58 -42.88 43.76
N SER A 528 35.64 -42.20 43.32
CA SER A 528 37.02 -42.49 43.76
C SER A 528 37.34 -41.99 45.18
N ARG A 529 36.49 -41.15 45.78
CA ARG A 529 36.64 -40.65 47.16
C ARG A 529 35.78 -41.40 48.18
N GLY A 530 35.03 -42.41 47.73
CA GLY A 530 34.16 -43.24 48.58
C GLY A 530 34.80 -44.50 49.16
N GLU A 531 36.09 -44.76 48.91
CA GLU A 531 36.80 -45.93 49.45
C GLU A 531 38.02 -45.49 50.28
N SER A 532 37.77 -45.18 51.57
CA SER A 532 38.69 -45.08 52.73
C SER A 532 38.01 -44.16 53.75
N GLU A 533 37.57 -44.55 54.95
CA GLU A 533 37.94 -45.58 55.91
C GLU A 533 36.73 -45.92 56.83
N PRO A 534 36.78 -47.03 57.60
CA PRO A 534 35.78 -47.41 58.59
C PRO A 534 36.07 -46.77 59.95
N ASP A 535 35.06 -46.58 60.80
CA ASP A 535 35.28 -46.54 62.25
C ASP A 535 34.02 -46.87 63.07
N GLU A 536 34.31 -47.34 64.28
CA GLU A 536 33.58 -48.31 65.09
C GLU A 536 32.25 -47.88 65.72
N ALA A 537 31.42 -48.89 66.00
CA ALA A 537 30.23 -48.82 66.84
C ALA A 537 30.56 -48.59 68.33
N PRO A 538 29.55 -48.21 69.13
CA PRO A 538 29.24 -49.09 70.26
C PRO A 538 27.76 -49.49 70.33
N ARG A 539 27.57 -50.64 70.97
CA ARG A 539 26.33 -51.41 71.15
C ARG A 539 25.38 -50.78 72.19
N GLY A 540 24.08 -51.05 72.04
CA GLY A 540 23.08 -50.94 73.11
C GLY A 540 21.64 -51.30 72.69
N GLU A 541 21.23 -52.56 72.97
CA GLU A 541 19.88 -53.07 73.34
C GLU A 541 18.69 -52.97 72.33
N PHE A 542 18.20 -54.08 71.73
CA PHE A 542 17.06 -54.96 72.15
C PHE A 542 15.77 -54.17 72.51
N THR A 543 14.58 -54.23 71.86
CA THR A 543 13.73 -55.35 71.38
C THR A 543 12.50 -54.85 70.57
N PRO A 544 11.68 -55.75 69.94
CA PRO A 544 10.81 -55.48 68.79
C PRO A 544 9.29 -55.50 69.05
N PHE A 545 8.52 -55.00 68.08
CA PHE A 545 7.08 -55.32 67.83
C PHE A 545 6.91 -55.27 66.30
N SER A 546 6.79 -56.37 65.54
CA SER A 546 5.69 -57.33 65.37
C SER A 546 4.38 -56.74 64.81
N GLY A 547 3.91 -57.30 63.68
CA GLY A 547 2.49 -57.31 63.33
C GLY A 547 2.11 -57.01 61.87
N ALA A 548 2.08 -58.08 61.05
CA ALA A 548 1.00 -58.47 60.13
C ALA A 548 0.52 -57.45 59.05
N ASP A 549 0.70 -57.70 57.75
CA ASP A 549 0.15 -58.76 56.87
C ASP A 549 -1.13 -58.33 56.12
N PHE A 550 -1.25 -58.96 54.93
CA PHE A 550 -2.32 -58.94 53.92
C PHE A 550 -2.25 -57.82 52.87
N GLY A 551 -2.11 -58.09 51.58
CA GLY A 551 -2.06 -59.36 50.85
C GLY A 551 -2.73 -59.21 49.48
N GLY A 552 -2.09 -59.75 48.43
CA GLY A 552 -2.70 -60.15 47.15
C GLY A 552 -2.47 -59.15 46.00
N SER A 553 -1.58 -59.37 45.02
CA SER A 553 -1.55 -60.42 43.97
C SER A 553 -2.88 -60.54 43.22
N ALA A 554 -2.95 -60.68 41.89
CA ALA A 554 -1.99 -60.70 40.80
C ALA A 554 -2.79 -60.89 39.48
N ARG A 555 -2.13 -60.65 38.33
CA ARG A 555 -2.32 -61.36 37.04
C ARG A 555 -3.66 -61.09 36.30
N THR A 556 -3.81 -61.12 34.98
CA THR A 556 -3.01 -61.50 33.80
C THR A 556 -3.85 -61.05 32.59
N SER A 557 -3.27 -60.41 31.58
CA SER A 557 -2.87 -61.02 30.31
C SER A 557 -3.99 -61.16 29.25
N ARG A 558 -3.76 -60.41 28.16
CA ARG A 558 -3.73 -60.85 26.75
C ARG A 558 -5.02 -61.11 25.95
N ASP A 559 -4.91 -60.53 24.75
CA ASP A 559 -5.17 -61.08 23.41
C ASP A 559 -6.46 -60.67 22.69
N ASN A 560 -6.20 -59.91 21.60
CA ASN A 560 -6.65 -60.08 20.22
C ASN A 560 -8.15 -60.32 19.94
N VAL A 561 -8.67 -59.60 18.94
CA VAL A 561 -8.93 -60.15 17.59
C VAL A 561 -9.50 -59.05 16.68
N ARG A 562 -8.93 -58.96 15.47
CA ARG A 562 -9.44 -58.26 14.28
C ARG A 562 -10.77 -58.89 13.84
N ASN A 563 -11.67 -58.10 13.24
CA ASN A 563 -12.39 -58.58 12.05
C ASN A 563 -12.82 -57.40 11.18
N GLU A 564 -12.47 -57.54 9.90
CA GLU A 564 -13.03 -56.85 8.75
C GLU A 564 -14.44 -57.38 8.43
N VAL A 565 -15.04 -56.75 7.42
CA VAL A 565 -16.04 -57.23 6.45
C VAL A 565 -17.43 -56.58 6.58
N ASP A 566 -17.57 -55.44 5.89
CA ASP A 566 -18.29 -55.25 4.62
C ASP A 566 -19.83 -55.41 4.47
N PHE A 567 -20.33 -54.50 3.61
CA PHE A 567 -21.55 -54.44 2.80
C PHE A 567 -22.96 -54.30 3.42
N GLY A 568 -23.62 -53.20 3.01
CA GLY A 568 -24.84 -53.31 2.20
C GLY A 568 -26.01 -52.42 2.61
N SER A 569 -26.22 -51.33 1.86
CA SER A 569 -27.47 -50.93 1.15
C SER A 569 -27.28 -49.61 0.42
#